data_AF-A0A172YJ57-F1
#
_entry.id   AF-A0A172YJ57-F1
#
_cell.length_a   1.000
_cell.length_b   1.000
_cell.length_c   1.000
_cell.angle_alpha   90.00
_cell.angle_beta   90.00
_cell.angle_gamma   90.00
#
_symmetry.space_group_name_H-M   'P 1'
#
loop_
_entity.id
_entity.type
_entity.pdbx_description
1 polymer ?
#
loop_
_entity_poly.entity_id
_entity_poly.type
_entity_poly.pdbx_seq_one_letter_code
_entity_poly.pdbx_strand_id
1 'polypeptide(L)'
;MTPTPGTGRQHGINFAQKFALFSEQWTPKVVAEMNDYQFKIVRLEGHFVWHTHADTDEAFLVLEGELRIDFRDGNVLLRQGELYVVPKGVEHKPYAEHEVKLMLIEPRGVLNTGDWTGERTAQNDVWI
;
A
#
# COMPACT_ATOMS: atom_id res chain seq x y z
N MET A 1 -11.26 35.25 -9.58
CA MET A 1 -11.50 34.27 -10.66
C MET A 1 -10.64 33.06 -10.33
N THR A 2 -11.28 31.98 -9.90
CA THR A 2 -10.60 30.75 -9.51
C THR A 2 -10.22 30.00 -10.80
N PRO A 3 -8.94 29.65 -11.03
CA PRO A 3 -8.56 28.92 -12.23
C PRO A 3 -9.20 27.54 -12.24
N THR A 4 -9.83 27.20 -13.37
CA THR A 4 -10.38 25.87 -13.66
C THR A 4 -9.24 24.84 -13.67
N PRO A 5 -9.33 23.72 -12.92
CA PRO A 5 -8.33 22.65 -13.02
C PRO A 5 -8.29 22.11 -14.44
N GLY A 6 -7.10 22.17 -15.03
CA GLY A 6 -6.82 21.86 -16.41
C GLY A 6 -7.16 20.42 -16.78
N THR A 7 -7.39 20.26 -18.07
CA THR A 7 -7.49 19.01 -18.81
C THR A 7 -6.27 18.11 -18.56
N GLY A 8 -6.34 17.28 -17.52
CA GLY A 8 -5.43 16.16 -17.31
C GLY A 8 -5.59 15.12 -18.42
N ARG A 9 -4.48 14.64 -18.97
CA ARG A 9 -4.45 13.60 -20.01
C ARG A 9 -5.24 12.36 -19.57
N GLN A 10 -6.24 11.97 -20.37
CA GLN A 10 -7.08 10.77 -20.18
C GLN A 10 -6.33 9.48 -20.49
N HIS A 11 -5.35 9.10 -19.66
CA HIS A 11 -4.65 7.82 -19.81
C HIS A 11 -4.82 7.00 -18.53
N GLY A 12 -5.16 5.72 -18.69
CA GLY A 12 -5.23 4.79 -17.57
C GLY A 12 -3.85 4.61 -16.94
N ILE A 13 -3.82 4.35 -15.63
CA ILE A 13 -2.60 3.97 -14.93
C ILE A 13 -2.29 2.52 -15.27
N ASN A 14 -1.13 2.30 -15.88
CA ASN A 14 -0.61 0.96 -16.12
C ASN A 14 0.34 0.55 -14.98
N PHE A 15 -0.09 -0.37 -14.12
CA PHE A 15 0.72 -0.78 -12.97
C PHE A 15 2.05 -1.42 -13.37
N ALA A 16 2.09 -2.18 -14.48
CA ALA A 16 3.35 -2.78 -14.94
C ALA A 16 4.39 -1.71 -15.31
N GLN A 17 3.96 -0.63 -15.97
CA GLN A 17 4.83 0.52 -16.26
C GLN A 17 5.28 1.23 -14.98
N LYS A 18 4.38 1.41 -14.00
CA LYS A 18 4.72 2.05 -12.72
C LYS A 18 5.70 1.21 -11.90
N PHE A 19 5.49 -0.10 -11.83
CA PHE A 19 6.44 -1.00 -11.18
C PHE A 19 7.81 -0.96 -11.87
N ALA A 20 7.88 -0.86 -13.20
CA ALA A 20 9.16 -0.76 -13.91
C ALA A 20 10.02 0.46 -13.51
N LEU A 21 9.47 1.45 -12.80
CA LEU A 21 10.18 2.67 -12.36
C LEU A 21 11.00 2.49 -11.07
N PHE A 22 10.80 1.40 -10.33
CA PHE A 22 11.46 1.18 -9.03
C PHE A 22 11.68 -0.32 -8.80
N SER A 23 12.52 -0.70 -7.85
CA SER A 23 12.76 -2.11 -7.46
C SER A 23 12.94 -2.30 -5.95
N GLU A 24 12.93 -1.21 -5.20
CA GLU A 24 13.07 -1.20 -3.75
C GLU A 24 11.86 -1.87 -3.07
N GLN A 25 12.15 -2.66 -2.05
CA GLN A 25 11.15 -3.31 -1.20
C GLN A 25 10.68 -2.34 -0.11
N TRP A 26 9.44 -2.49 0.35
CA TRP A 26 8.88 -1.76 1.50
C TRP A 26 8.84 -0.23 1.34
N THR A 27 8.98 0.29 0.13
CA THR A 27 8.86 1.72 -0.17
C THR A 27 7.64 2.00 -1.03
N PRO A 28 6.46 2.30 -0.44
CA PRO A 28 5.26 2.61 -1.20
C PRO A 28 5.45 3.84 -2.09
N LYS A 29 4.88 3.80 -3.30
CA LYS A 29 4.89 4.92 -4.24
C LYS A 29 3.46 5.29 -4.61
N VAL A 30 3.11 6.57 -4.52
CA VAL A 30 1.76 7.06 -4.86
C VAL A 30 1.60 7.07 -6.38
N VAL A 31 0.51 6.46 -6.87
CA VAL A 31 0.17 6.42 -8.30
C VAL A 31 -1.13 7.15 -8.63
N ALA A 32 -2.02 7.33 -7.65
CA ALA A 32 -3.25 8.10 -7.76
C ALA A 32 -3.73 8.60 -6.39
N GLU A 33 -4.60 9.59 -6.41
CA GLU A 33 -5.33 10.09 -5.24
C GLU A 33 -6.79 10.32 -5.62
N MET A 34 -7.71 9.86 -4.76
CA MET A 34 -9.15 10.07 -4.86
C MET A 34 -9.62 10.70 -3.56
N ASN A 35 -10.04 11.97 -3.63
CA ASN A 35 -10.32 12.79 -2.45
C ASN A 35 -9.09 12.84 -1.53
N ASP A 36 -9.22 12.32 -0.31
CA ASP A 36 -8.17 12.21 0.70
C ASP A 36 -7.57 10.79 0.79
N TYR A 37 -7.85 9.90 -0.17
CA TYR A 37 -7.29 8.55 -0.24
C TYR A 37 -6.24 8.43 -1.34
N GLN A 38 -5.13 7.77 -1.02
CA GLN A 38 -4.07 7.47 -1.96
C GLN A 38 -4.09 6.01 -2.37
N PHE A 39 -3.83 5.78 -3.65
CA PHE A 39 -3.50 4.47 -4.19
C PHE A 39 -1.98 4.41 -4.31
N LYS A 40 -1.37 3.56 -3.51
CA LYS A 40 0.08 3.37 -3.48
C LYS A 40 0.41 1.99 -4.03
N ILE A 41 1.50 1.84 -4.75
CA ILE A 41 2.02 0.52 -5.13
C ILE A 41 3.33 0.24 -4.41
N VAL A 42 3.56 -1.03 -4.07
CA VAL A 42 4.75 -1.44 -3.31
C VAL A 42 5.13 -2.87 -3.66
N ARG A 43 6.41 -3.18 -3.46
CA ARG A 43 6.97 -4.53 -3.48
C ARG A 43 7.26 -4.98 -2.05
N LEU A 44 6.88 -6.20 -1.70
CA LEU A 44 7.21 -6.78 -0.39
C LEU A 44 7.86 -8.15 -0.58
N GLU A 45 8.87 -8.44 0.23
CA GLU A 45 9.43 -9.79 0.39
C GLU A 45 9.92 -9.96 1.84
N GLY A 46 9.65 -11.12 2.41
CA GLY A 46 9.95 -11.44 3.81
C GLY A 46 8.93 -10.89 4.79
N HIS A 47 9.33 -10.77 6.05
CA HIS A 47 8.47 -10.30 7.14
C HIS A 47 8.44 -8.79 7.22
N PHE A 48 7.27 -8.20 7.47
CA PHE A 48 7.17 -6.84 7.99
C PHE A 48 7.21 -6.80 9.53
N VAL A 49 6.91 -5.64 10.12
CA VAL A 49 6.72 -5.48 11.57
C VAL A 49 5.26 -5.64 11.94
N TRP A 50 4.99 -6.10 13.17
CA TRP A 50 3.66 -5.96 13.76
C TRP A 50 3.36 -4.47 13.95
N HIS A 51 2.21 -4.03 13.46
CA HIS A 51 1.78 -2.64 13.55
C HIS A 51 0.25 -2.54 13.53
N THR A 52 -0.26 -1.35 13.84
CA THR A 52 -1.68 -1.02 13.83
C THR A 52 -1.86 0.43 13.40
N HIS A 53 -3.02 0.73 12.82
CA HIS A 53 -3.42 2.09 12.46
C HIS A 53 -4.65 2.43 13.28
N ALA A 54 -4.53 3.31 14.27
CA ALA A 54 -5.61 3.58 15.22
C ALA A 54 -6.85 4.19 14.56
N ASP A 55 -6.65 5.02 13.54
CA ASP A 55 -7.67 5.92 13.01
C ASP A 55 -8.18 5.54 11.61
N THR A 56 -7.47 4.66 10.91
CA THR A 56 -7.72 4.38 9.48
C THR A 56 -7.74 2.89 9.19
N ASP A 57 -8.66 2.48 8.32
CA ASP A 57 -8.58 1.18 7.67
C ASP A 57 -7.45 1.20 6.63
N GLU A 58 -6.91 0.04 6.30
CA GLU A 58 -5.92 -0.13 5.23
C GLU A 58 -6.35 -1.28 4.32
N ALA A 59 -6.41 -1.04 3.01
CA ALA A 59 -6.74 -2.09 2.04
C ALA A 59 -5.51 -2.56 1.28
N PHE A 60 -5.38 -3.88 1.16
CA PHE A 60 -4.35 -4.58 0.40
C PHE A 60 -4.99 -5.25 -0.81
N LEU A 61 -4.51 -4.94 -2.01
CA LEU A 61 -4.88 -5.62 -3.26
C LEU A 61 -3.63 -6.24 -3.89
N VAL A 62 -3.58 -7.56 -4.01
CA VAL A 62 -2.44 -8.25 -4.63
C VAL A 62 -2.55 -8.17 -6.15
N LEU A 63 -1.55 -7.55 -6.78
CA LEU A 63 -1.48 -7.40 -8.24
C LEU A 63 -0.66 -8.53 -8.90
N GLU A 64 0.32 -9.08 -8.19
CA GLU A 64 1.16 -10.21 -8.61
C GLU A 64 1.78 -10.87 -7.36
N GLY A 65 1.81 -12.21 -7.30
CA GLY A 65 2.35 -12.96 -6.16
C GLY A 65 1.31 -13.36 -5.12
N GLU A 66 1.77 -13.59 -3.88
CA GLU A 66 0.94 -14.01 -2.74
C GLU A 66 1.37 -13.24 -1.48
N LEU A 67 0.41 -12.75 -0.71
CA LEU A 67 0.64 -12.05 0.56
C LEU A 67 -0.11 -12.75 1.68
N ARG A 68 0.56 -13.05 2.78
CA ARG A 68 -0.08 -13.43 4.04
C ARG A 68 -0.11 -12.24 4.98
N ILE A 69 -1.26 -11.97 5.58
CA ILE A 69 -1.39 -10.97 6.65
C ILE A 69 -1.71 -11.72 7.93
N ASP A 70 -0.78 -11.65 8.89
CA ASP A 70 -0.93 -12.25 10.21
C ASP A 70 -1.71 -11.33 11.14
N PHE A 71 -2.59 -11.93 11.94
CA PHE A 71 -3.29 -11.35 13.06
C PHE A 71 -2.95 -12.16 14.33
N ARG A 72 -3.41 -11.70 15.50
CA ARG A 72 -3.15 -12.41 16.76
C ARG A 72 -3.88 -13.75 16.87
N ASP A 73 -4.98 -13.91 16.14
CA ASP A 73 -5.89 -15.06 16.18
C ASP A 73 -5.92 -15.87 14.87
N GLY A 74 -5.09 -15.52 13.87
CA GLY A 74 -5.05 -16.22 12.60
C GLY A 74 -4.29 -15.47 11.52
N ASN A 75 -4.57 -15.80 10.27
CA ASN A 75 -4.05 -15.09 9.12
C ASN A 75 -5.03 -15.16 7.95
N VAL A 76 -4.91 -14.21 7.03
CA VAL A 76 -5.51 -14.28 5.69
C VAL A 76 -4.39 -14.44 4.67
N LEU A 77 -4.63 -15.24 3.64
CA LEU A 77 -3.75 -15.42 2.50
C LEU A 77 -4.42 -14.82 1.27
N LEU A 78 -3.76 -13.85 0.66
CA LEU A 78 -4.21 -13.15 -0.54
C LEU A 78 -3.37 -13.56 -1.74
N ARG A 79 -4.04 -13.97 -2.81
CA ARG A 79 -3.46 -14.25 -4.13
C ARG A 79 -3.74 -13.12 -5.10
N GLN A 80 -3.08 -13.17 -6.25
CA GLN A 80 -3.32 -12.22 -7.34
C GLN A 80 -4.81 -12.01 -7.64
N GLY A 81 -5.24 -10.74 -7.61
CA GLY A 81 -6.63 -10.32 -7.82
C GLY A 81 -7.49 -10.29 -6.56
N GLU A 82 -6.98 -10.77 -5.42
CA GLU A 82 -7.69 -10.77 -4.15
C GLU A 82 -7.38 -9.50 -3.33
N LEU A 83 -8.38 -9.05 -2.58
CA LEU A 83 -8.34 -7.84 -1.76
C LEU A 83 -8.76 -8.17 -0.32
N TYR A 84 -8.08 -7.57 0.65
CA TYR A 84 -8.49 -7.57 2.05
C TYR A 84 -8.39 -6.17 2.63
N VAL A 85 -9.32 -5.84 3.55
CA VAL A 85 -9.28 -4.61 4.32
C VAL A 85 -8.95 -4.97 5.76
N VAL A 86 -7.86 -4.43 6.28
CA VAL A 86 -7.56 -4.48 7.71
C VAL A 86 -8.33 -3.34 8.38
N PRO A 87 -9.26 -3.64 9.31
CA PRO A 87 -9.98 -2.59 10.02
C PRO A 87 -9.05 -1.80 10.94
N LYS A 88 -9.35 -0.51 11.12
CA LYS A 88 -8.64 0.36 12.06
C LYS A 88 -8.56 -0.25 13.47
N GLY A 89 -7.41 -0.05 14.11
CA GLY A 89 -7.09 -0.56 15.43
C GLY A 89 -6.70 -2.05 15.45
N VAL A 90 -6.84 -2.78 14.34
CA VAL A 90 -6.44 -4.20 14.27
C VAL A 90 -4.93 -4.30 14.03
N GLU A 91 -4.24 -4.88 15.01
CA GLU A 91 -2.82 -5.19 14.88
C GLU A 91 -2.60 -6.32 13.89
N HIS A 92 -1.68 -6.11 12.96
CA HIS A 92 -1.42 -7.06 11.89
C HIS A 92 0.05 -7.03 11.46
N LYS A 93 0.47 -8.04 10.68
CA LYS A 93 1.83 -8.15 10.14
C LYS A 93 1.83 -8.79 8.76
N PRO A 94 2.13 -8.03 7.69
CA PRO A 94 2.35 -8.55 6.36
C PRO A 94 3.58 -9.47 6.28
N TYR A 95 3.47 -10.52 5.46
CA TYR A 95 4.54 -11.44 5.11
C TYR A 95 4.37 -11.94 3.68
N ALA A 96 5.47 -11.99 2.93
CA ALA A 96 5.51 -12.64 1.62
C ALA A 96 6.73 -13.57 1.56
N GLU A 97 6.53 -14.84 1.18
CA GLU A 97 7.63 -15.81 1.03
C GLU A 97 8.51 -15.49 -0.17
N HIS A 98 7.90 -14.95 -1.22
CA HIS A 98 8.54 -14.42 -2.43
C HIS A 98 8.04 -13.00 -2.69
N GLU A 99 8.72 -12.24 -3.56
CA GLU A 99 8.25 -10.90 -3.95
C GLU A 99 6.76 -10.91 -4.33
N VAL A 100 6.01 -10.03 -3.66
CA VAL A 100 4.63 -9.69 -4.00
C VAL A 100 4.58 -8.23 -4.42
N LYS A 101 3.84 -7.95 -5.50
CA LYS A 101 3.50 -6.60 -5.95
C LYS A 101 2.06 -6.33 -5.59
N LEU A 102 1.83 -5.30 -4.78
CA LEU A 102 0.50 -4.99 -4.30
C LEU A 102 0.20 -3.50 -4.37
N MET A 103 -1.09 -3.20 -4.25
CA MET A 103 -1.61 -1.87 -4.05
C MET A 103 -2.11 -1.72 -2.62
N LEU A 104 -1.71 -0.63 -1.98
CA LEU A 104 -2.27 -0.13 -0.74
C LEU A 104 -3.28 0.98 -1.04
N ILE A 105 -4.39 0.98 -0.34
CA ILE A 105 -5.40 2.04 -0.41
C ILE A 105 -5.69 2.49 1.00
N GLU A 106 -5.33 3.73 1.30
CA GLU A 106 -5.38 4.31 2.64
C GLU A 106 -5.50 5.85 2.55
N PRO A 107 -5.94 6.52 3.62
CA PRO A 107 -5.89 7.97 3.68
C PRO A 107 -4.48 8.53 3.45
N ARG A 108 -4.40 9.72 2.84
CA ARG A 108 -3.13 10.42 2.65
C ARG A 108 -2.43 10.69 3.98
N GLY A 109 -1.10 10.63 3.98
CA GLY A 109 -0.30 10.91 5.17
C GLY A 109 -0.23 9.79 6.22
N VAL A 110 -0.90 8.65 5.99
CA VAL A 110 -0.75 7.46 6.84
C VAL A 110 0.68 6.92 6.71
N LEU A 111 1.34 6.67 7.84
CA LEU A 111 2.65 6.03 7.89
C LEU A 111 2.46 4.52 7.76
N ASN A 112 3.20 3.87 6.85
CA ASN A 112 3.11 2.43 6.59
C ASN A 112 3.50 1.53 7.78
N THR A 113 4.01 2.10 8.87
CA THR A 113 4.37 1.40 10.10
C THR A 113 3.43 1.75 11.27
N GLY A 114 2.31 2.43 11.00
CA GLY A 114 1.44 2.98 12.04
C GLY A 114 2.17 4.00 12.91
N ASP A 115 2.09 3.82 14.24
CA ASP A 115 2.76 4.69 15.23
C ASP A 115 4.25 4.35 15.44
N TRP A 116 4.75 3.26 14.84
CA TRP A 116 6.14 2.84 15.00
C TRP A 116 7.06 3.60 14.03
N THR A 117 8.23 4.01 14.51
CA THR A 117 9.28 4.61 13.67
C THR A 117 10.54 3.74 13.66
N GLY A 118 11.09 3.49 12.47
CA GLY A 118 12.38 2.83 12.29
C GLY A 118 12.68 2.50 10.83
N GLU A 119 13.57 1.53 10.56
CA GLU A 119 14.13 1.30 9.21
C GLU A 119 13.10 0.97 8.12
N ARG A 120 11.90 0.54 8.52
CA ARG A 120 10.78 0.19 7.63
C ARG A 120 9.77 1.32 7.43
N THR A 121 9.94 2.43 8.13
CA THR A 121 9.11 3.62 7.93
C THR A 121 9.53 4.26 6.61
N ALA A 122 8.63 4.24 5.64
CA ALA A 122 8.86 4.84 4.34
C ALA A 122 8.53 6.34 4.36
N GLN A 123 9.20 7.09 3.47
CA GLN A 123 8.82 8.46 3.20
C GLN A 123 7.42 8.49 2.55
N ASN A 124 6.52 9.31 3.09
CA ASN A 124 5.21 9.54 2.50
C ASN A 124 5.26 10.46 1.27
N ASP A 125 4.22 10.40 0.44
CA ASP A 125 4.02 11.26 -0.73
C ASP A 125 5.14 11.18 -1.79
N VAL A 126 5.70 9.98 -2.01
CA VAL A 126 6.63 9.72 -3.12
C VAL A 126 5.85 9.33 -4.38
N TRP A 127 5.68 10.26 -5.31
CA TRP A 127 4.89 10.07 -6.53
C TRP A 127 5.69 9.51 -7.71
N ILE A 128 5.07 8.61 -8.48
CA ILE A 128 5.62 8.08 -9.74
C ILE A 128 4.57 7.97 -10.84
#